data_AF-A0A5B7VAC3-F1
#
_entry.id   AF-A0A5B7VAC3-F1
#
_cell.length_a   1.000
_cell.length_b   1.000
_cell.length_c   1.000
_cell.angle_alpha   90.00
_cell.angle_beta   90.00
_cell.angle_gamma   90.00
#
_symmetry.space_group_name_H-M   'P 1'
#
loop_
_entity.id
_entity.type
_entity.pdbx_description
1 polymer ?
#
loop_
_entity_poly.entity_id
_entity_poly.type
_entity_poly.pdbx_seq_one_letter_code
_entity_poly.pdbx_strand_id
1 'polypeptide(L)'
;MRVPGNPARPLSGTGLVGRIGFEARVTGRMMAANAPAAFLSPVLFTAVACVHHHVGGPATALHVAVSTLWFALFLYVFDASNQVRGATEDALNKPYRPIPSGLLTPQALMRRFWCAMLLYALLGLVTATLLWVLLWQAATVVLHFVSAPRIYFAVKPMLMQLGIITQLAAAWQLVAPLDTTAWAWVLVTGVGYNLAMIYEDVRDMEGDRSIGRRTLPLIVGHWPVRIWFAAVMTALPLALHHWLFAPSNARPALIAACTLTVTGMNWYAALRSLVIRNARADRITYQLYGLAFGVTLTCGLVLL
;
A
#
# COMPACT_ATOMS: atom_id res chain seq x y z
N MET A 1 8.28 14.60 -31.21
CA MET A 1 9.59 13.95 -31.43
C MET A 1 9.93 13.13 -30.19
N ARG A 2 9.85 11.80 -30.26
CA ARG A 2 10.20 10.91 -29.15
C ARG A 2 11.72 10.75 -29.13
N VAL A 3 12.36 11.07 -28.01
CA VAL A 3 13.75 10.65 -27.75
C VAL A 3 13.75 9.11 -27.72
N PRO A 4 14.55 8.41 -28.52
CA PRO A 4 14.68 6.97 -28.41
C PRO A 4 15.28 6.65 -27.04
N GLY A 5 14.51 5.97 -26.18
CA GLY A 5 15.05 5.41 -24.94
C GLY A 5 16.18 4.47 -25.30
N ASN A 6 17.40 4.83 -24.90
CA ASN A 6 18.58 3.99 -25.06
C ASN A 6 18.27 2.61 -24.43
N PRO A 7 18.30 1.50 -25.20
CA PRO A 7 18.10 0.18 -24.62
C PRO A 7 19.11 -0.01 -23.48
N ALA A 8 18.64 -0.49 -22.34
CA ALA A 8 19.46 -0.69 -21.16
C ALA A 8 20.76 -1.43 -21.54
N ARG A 9 21.91 -0.76 -21.40
CA ARG A 9 23.22 -1.38 -21.62
C ARG A 9 23.30 -2.65 -20.79
N PRO A 10 23.73 -3.79 -21.35
CA PRO A 10 23.91 -5.00 -20.57
C PRO A 10 24.86 -4.72 -19.39
N LEU A 11 24.44 -5.09 -18.17
CA LEU A 11 25.18 -4.95 -16.91
C LEU A 11 26.47 -5.79 -16.86
N SER A 12 26.91 -6.35 -17.99
CA SER A 12 28.06 -7.26 -18.11
C SER A 12 29.39 -6.60 -17.72
N GLY A 13 29.45 -5.28 -17.55
CA GLY A 13 30.65 -4.54 -17.12
C GLY A 13 30.54 -3.78 -15.79
N THR A 14 29.40 -3.84 -15.08
CA THR A 14 29.26 -3.13 -13.79
C THR A 14 29.63 -4.05 -12.63
N GLY A 15 30.58 -3.63 -11.79
CA GLY A 15 30.92 -4.31 -10.54
C GLY A 15 29.72 -4.41 -9.57
N LEU A 16 29.89 -5.13 -8.46
CA LEU A 16 28.82 -5.42 -7.48
C LEU A 16 28.03 -4.18 -7.07
N VAL A 17 28.73 -3.08 -6.78
CA VAL A 17 28.10 -1.79 -6.41
C VAL A 17 27.15 -1.28 -7.50
N GLY A 18 27.55 -1.37 -8.77
CA GLY A 18 26.70 -0.96 -9.89
C GLY A 18 25.45 -1.82 -10.04
N ARG A 19 25.56 -3.13 -9.76
CA ARG A 19 24.40 -4.05 -9.78
C ARG A 19 23.43 -3.76 -8.63
N ILE A 20 23.95 -3.50 -7.43
CA ILE A 20 23.13 -3.11 -6.27
C ILE A 20 22.41 -1.78 -6.54
N GLY A 21 23.13 -0.78 -7.06
CA GLY A 21 22.53 0.51 -7.43
C GLY A 21 21.44 0.38 -8.49
N PHE A 22 21.62 -0.53 -9.46
CA PHE A 22 20.60 -0.82 -10.47
C PHE A 22 19.33 -1.44 -9.83
N GLU A 23 19.47 -2.47 -8.99
CA GLU A 23 18.30 -3.09 -8.33
C GLU A 23 17.58 -2.11 -7.38
N ALA A 24 18.33 -1.26 -6.67
CA ALA A 24 17.75 -0.21 -5.84
C ALA A 24 16.92 0.78 -6.68
N ARG A 25 17.44 1.18 -7.85
CA ARG A 25 16.71 2.06 -8.79
C ARG A 25 15.46 1.41 -9.36
N VAL A 26 15.55 0.14 -9.76
CA VAL A 26 14.40 -0.64 -10.23
C VAL A 26 13.32 -0.70 -9.15
N THR A 27 13.71 -1.15 -7.95
CA THR A 27 12.81 -1.33 -6.80
C THR A 27 12.16 -0.01 -6.40
N GLY A 28 12.94 1.06 -6.27
CA GLY A 28 12.44 2.39 -5.94
C GLY A 28 11.42 2.90 -6.95
N ARG A 29 11.69 2.80 -8.26
CA ARG A 29 10.73 3.22 -9.30
C ARG A 29 9.49 2.34 -9.35
N MET A 30 9.64 1.05 -9.02
CA MET A 30 8.56 0.08 -9.02
C MET A 30 7.55 0.42 -7.92
N MET A 31 8.04 0.66 -6.70
CA MET A 31 7.25 0.75 -5.48
C MET A 31 6.82 2.18 -5.11
N ALA A 32 7.42 3.20 -5.74
CA ALA A 32 7.22 4.61 -5.36
C ALA A 32 5.76 5.06 -5.24
N ALA A 33 4.86 4.56 -6.09
CA ALA A 33 3.46 4.99 -6.09
C ALA A 33 2.67 4.51 -4.87
N ASN A 34 3.12 3.41 -4.25
CA ASN A 34 2.38 2.66 -3.25
C ASN A 34 3.12 2.60 -1.90
N ALA A 35 4.38 3.02 -1.85
CA ALA A 35 5.24 2.94 -0.68
C ALA A 35 4.66 3.58 0.61
N PRO A 36 4.01 4.77 0.58
CA PRO A 36 3.48 5.35 1.82
C PRO A 36 2.43 4.46 2.50
N ALA A 37 1.46 3.95 1.73
CA ALA A 37 0.40 3.10 2.27
C ALA A 37 0.86 1.66 2.52
N ALA A 38 1.64 1.07 1.61
CA ALA A 38 1.90 -0.36 1.60
C ALA A 38 3.26 -0.79 2.16
N PHE A 39 4.15 0.17 2.47
CA PHE A 39 5.46 -0.10 3.06
C PHE A 39 5.65 0.66 4.37
N LEU A 40 5.52 1.99 4.34
CA LEU A 40 5.79 2.81 5.53
C LEU A 40 4.77 2.56 6.64
N SER A 41 3.48 2.57 6.30
CA SER A 41 2.37 2.41 7.26
C SER A 41 2.47 1.13 8.12
N PRO A 42 2.66 -0.08 7.57
CA PRO A 42 2.77 -1.28 8.40
C PRO A 42 4.08 -1.41 9.18
N VAL A 43 5.20 -0.87 8.68
CA VAL A 43 6.46 -0.82 9.47
C VAL A 43 6.26 0.02 10.73
N LEU A 44 5.56 1.15 10.61
CA LEU A 44 5.19 1.98 11.76
C LEU A 44 4.21 1.25 12.69
N PHE A 45 3.31 0.44 12.15
CA PHE A 45 2.41 -0.37 12.97
C PHE A 45 3.14 -1.51 13.73
N THR A 46 4.24 -2.06 13.19
CA THR A 46 5.14 -2.92 13.97
C THR A 46 5.78 -2.19 15.14
N ALA A 47 6.16 -0.92 14.97
CA ALA A 47 6.67 -0.11 16.08
C ALA A 47 5.59 0.17 17.15
N VAL A 48 4.33 0.37 16.74
CA VAL A 48 3.17 0.47 17.64
C VAL A 48 3.01 -0.81 18.47
N ALA A 49 3.07 -1.99 17.83
CA ALA A 49 3.01 -3.25 18.53
C ALA A 49 4.17 -3.42 19.54
N CYS A 50 5.39 -2.95 19.19
CA CYS A 50 6.52 -2.94 20.12
C CYS A 50 6.24 -2.07 21.35
N VAL A 51 5.64 -0.88 21.18
CA VAL A 51 5.29 0.02 22.30
C VAL A 51 4.23 -0.62 23.20
N HIS A 52 3.16 -1.15 22.60
CA HIS A 52 2.06 -1.80 23.31
C HIS A 52 2.53 -3.01 24.14
N HIS A 53 3.48 -3.78 23.63
CA HIS A 53 4.06 -4.93 24.34
C HIS A 53 5.32 -4.59 25.17
N HIS A 54 5.61 -3.30 25.35
CA HIS A 54 6.76 -2.80 26.13
C HIS A 54 8.12 -3.42 25.72
N VAL A 55 8.30 -3.63 24.41
CA VAL A 55 9.53 -4.22 23.86
C VAL A 55 10.68 -3.22 23.97
N GLY A 56 11.81 -3.65 24.52
CA GLY A 56 12.99 -2.81 24.69
C GLY A 56 13.59 -2.30 23.38
N GLY A 57 14.39 -1.22 23.45
CA GLY A 57 14.92 -0.52 22.26
C GLY A 57 15.66 -1.40 21.24
N PRO A 58 16.64 -2.24 21.64
CA PRO A 58 17.34 -3.13 20.71
C PRO A 58 16.44 -4.15 20.02
N ALA A 59 15.50 -4.74 20.76
CA ALA A 59 14.52 -5.68 20.20
C ALA A 59 13.54 -4.96 19.25
N THR A 60 13.08 -3.76 19.62
CA THR A 60 12.27 -2.90 18.74
C THR A 60 12.98 -2.62 17.42
N ALA A 61 14.27 -2.27 17.46
CA ALA A 61 15.06 -2.06 16.25
C ALA A 61 15.13 -3.30 15.36
N LEU A 62 15.24 -4.50 15.96
CA LEU A 62 15.22 -5.76 15.22
C LEU A 62 13.85 -6.03 14.59
N HIS A 63 12.74 -5.87 15.32
CA HIS A 63 11.39 -6.03 14.76
C HIS A 63 11.11 -5.03 13.64
N VAL A 64 11.56 -3.78 13.78
CA VAL A 64 11.45 -2.76 12.72
C VAL A 64 12.31 -3.13 11.50
N ALA A 65 13.52 -3.66 11.70
CA ALA A 65 14.36 -4.12 10.59
C ALA A 65 13.75 -5.33 9.85
N VAL A 66 13.25 -6.32 10.59
CA VAL A 66 12.58 -7.51 10.02
C VAL A 66 11.30 -7.11 9.29
N SER A 67 10.46 -6.27 9.90
CA SER A 67 9.24 -5.76 9.26
C SER A 67 9.55 -4.93 8.01
N THR A 68 10.64 -4.15 8.01
CA THR A 68 11.09 -3.42 6.81
C THR A 68 11.35 -4.38 5.64
N LEU A 69 12.06 -5.49 5.87
CA LEU A 69 12.27 -6.50 4.83
C LEU A 69 10.95 -7.17 4.42
N TRP A 70 10.10 -7.50 5.40
CA TRP A 70 8.81 -8.15 5.18
C TRP A 70 7.89 -7.30 4.30
N PHE A 71 7.71 -6.03 4.65
CA PHE A 71 6.84 -5.11 3.91
C PHE A 71 7.46 -4.62 2.60
N ALA A 72 8.80 -4.63 2.49
CA ALA A 72 9.44 -4.46 1.19
C ALA A 72 9.04 -5.59 0.25
N LEU A 73 9.10 -6.85 0.69
CA LEU A 73 8.70 -8.02 -0.11
C LEU A 73 7.18 -8.05 -0.39
N PHE A 74 6.35 -7.72 0.61
CA PHE A 74 4.90 -7.58 0.46
C PHE A 74 4.54 -6.67 -0.72
N LEU A 75 5.13 -5.47 -0.74
CA LEU A 75 4.86 -4.50 -1.79
C LEU A 75 5.58 -4.87 -3.10
N TYR A 76 6.77 -5.47 -3.03
CA TYR A 76 7.51 -5.91 -4.19
C TYR A 76 6.72 -6.92 -5.03
N VAL A 77 6.18 -7.98 -4.41
CA VAL A 77 5.46 -9.03 -5.16
C VAL A 77 4.19 -8.47 -5.81
N PHE A 78 3.50 -7.55 -5.12
CA PHE A 78 2.33 -6.87 -5.64
C PHE A 78 2.66 -5.98 -6.85
N ASP A 79 3.61 -5.06 -6.71
CA ASP A 79 3.92 -4.13 -7.80
C ASP A 79 4.64 -4.81 -8.96
N ALA A 80 5.46 -5.85 -8.71
CA ALA A 80 6.10 -6.62 -9.76
C ALA A 80 5.07 -7.36 -10.62
N SER A 81 4.11 -8.07 -9.99
CA SER A 81 3.05 -8.76 -10.74
C SER A 81 2.13 -7.80 -11.50
N ASN A 82 1.76 -6.68 -10.87
CA ASN A 82 0.95 -5.65 -11.50
C ASN A 82 1.64 -5.12 -12.78
N GLN A 83 2.92 -4.78 -12.70
CA GLN A 83 3.66 -4.22 -13.84
C GLN A 83 3.92 -5.20 -14.96
N VAL A 84 4.15 -6.48 -14.65
CA VAL A 84 4.34 -7.51 -15.70
C VAL A 84 3.11 -7.58 -16.62
N ARG A 85 1.90 -7.36 -16.08
CA ARG A 85 0.62 -7.40 -16.81
C ARG A 85 0.10 -6.03 -17.23
N GLY A 86 0.55 -4.96 -16.57
CA GLY A 86 0.04 -3.59 -16.69
C GLY A 86 0.96 -2.62 -17.43
N ALA A 87 1.89 -3.10 -18.26
CA ALA A 87 2.84 -2.22 -18.95
C ALA A 87 2.16 -1.15 -19.83
N THR A 88 1.08 -1.51 -20.53
CA THR A 88 0.33 -0.58 -21.40
C THR A 88 -0.38 0.50 -20.59
N GLU A 89 -1.09 0.13 -19.51
CA GLU A 89 -1.76 1.11 -18.64
C GLU A 89 -0.75 2.00 -17.90
N ASP A 90 0.37 1.42 -17.47
CA ASP A 90 1.40 2.16 -16.76
C ASP A 90 2.15 3.13 -17.67
N ALA A 91 2.25 2.88 -18.97
CA ALA A 91 2.80 3.85 -19.91
C ALA A 91 1.99 5.15 -19.95
N LEU A 92 0.68 5.09 -19.65
CA LEU A 92 -0.19 6.25 -19.56
C LEU A 92 -0.14 6.87 -18.15
N ASN A 93 -0.36 6.06 -17.12
CA ASN A 93 -0.55 6.57 -15.74
C ASN A 93 0.79 6.84 -15.01
N LYS A 94 1.79 5.98 -15.25
CA LYS A 94 3.01 5.82 -14.44
C LYS A 94 4.25 5.55 -15.33
N PRO A 95 4.56 6.42 -16.34
CA PRO A 95 5.58 6.14 -17.37
C PRO A 95 7.02 5.99 -16.84
N TYR A 96 7.26 6.38 -15.58
CA TYR A 96 8.54 6.23 -14.91
C TYR A 96 8.81 4.80 -14.40
N ARG A 97 7.80 3.91 -14.38
CA ARG A 97 7.92 2.53 -13.90
C ARG A 97 8.93 1.72 -14.73
N PRO A 98 9.57 0.69 -14.15
CA PRO A 98 10.62 -0.09 -14.80
C PRO A 98 10.32 -0.58 -16.23
N ILE A 99 9.13 -1.13 -16.50
CA ILE A 99 8.81 -1.64 -17.84
C ILE A 99 8.51 -0.49 -18.83
N PRO A 100 7.58 0.45 -18.55
CA PRO A 100 7.31 1.56 -19.47
C PRO A 100 8.52 2.44 -19.79
N SER A 101 9.44 2.61 -18.84
CA SER A 101 10.67 3.39 -19.05
C SER A 101 11.81 2.63 -19.73
N GLY A 102 11.60 1.36 -20.10
CA GLY A 102 12.60 0.53 -20.77
C GLY A 102 13.75 0.05 -19.87
N LEU A 103 13.63 0.18 -18.54
CA LEU A 103 14.64 -0.30 -17.59
C LEU A 103 14.63 -1.83 -17.47
N LEU A 104 13.47 -2.46 -17.63
CA LEU A 104 13.31 -3.91 -17.56
C LEU A 104 12.36 -4.43 -18.64
N THR A 105 12.60 -5.66 -19.08
CA THR A 105 11.62 -6.43 -19.86
C THR A 105 10.61 -7.11 -18.91
N PRO A 106 9.38 -7.41 -19.39
CA PRO A 106 8.40 -8.18 -18.60
C PRO A 106 8.95 -9.52 -18.11
N GLN A 107 9.74 -10.22 -18.93
CA GLN A 107 10.37 -11.50 -18.57
C GLN A 107 11.42 -11.33 -17.46
N ALA A 108 12.18 -10.23 -17.46
CA ALA A 108 13.16 -9.94 -16.42
C ALA A 108 12.47 -9.60 -15.08
N LEU A 109 11.33 -8.90 -15.12
CA LEU A 109 10.55 -8.60 -13.92
C LEU A 109 9.81 -9.85 -13.40
N MET A 110 9.29 -10.71 -14.28
CA MET A 110 8.64 -11.96 -13.89
C MET A 110 9.60 -12.91 -13.14
N ARG A 111 10.86 -13.00 -13.56
CA ARG A 111 11.89 -13.76 -12.82
C ARG A 111 12.08 -13.23 -11.40
N ARG A 112 12.19 -11.90 -11.26
CA ARG A 112 12.31 -11.24 -9.95
C ARG A 112 11.07 -11.47 -9.08
N PHE A 113 9.88 -11.43 -9.68
CA PHE A 113 8.63 -11.72 -8.99
C PHE A 113 8.64 -13.11 -8.36
N TRP A 114 9.00 -14.17 -9.11
CA TRP A 114 9.03 -15.53 -8.55
C TRP A 114 10.14 -15.73 -7.51
N CYS A 115 11.30 -15.10 -7.69
CA CYS A 115 12.34 -15.08 -6.65
C CYS A 115 11.84 -14.38 -5.37
N ALA A 116 11.16 -13.24 -5.50
CA ALA A 116 10.59 -12.51 -4.38
C ALA A 116 9.47 -13.30 -3.69
N MET A 117 8.62 -14.02 -4.44
CA MET A 117 7.61 -14.92 -3.88
C MET A 117 8.25 -15.99 -2.98
N LEU A 118 9.33 -16.63 -3.43
CA LEU A 118 10.04 -17.63 -2.63
C LEU A 118 10.68 -17.01 -1.38
N LEU A 119 11.42 -15.91 -1.54
CA LEU A 119 12.07 -15.22 -0.41
C LEU A 119 11.05 -14.75 0.63
N TYR A 120 9.90 -14.27 0.17
CA TYR A 120 8.82 -13.82 1.03
C TYR A 120 8.20 -14.97 1.82
N ALA A 121 7.98 -16.14 1.19
CA ALA A 121 7.51 -17.34 1.87
C ALA A 121 8.52 -17.85 2.91
N LEU A 122 9.82 -17.87 2.58
CA LEU A 122 10.88 -18.25 3.52
C LEU A 122 10.94 -17.29 4.72
N LEU A 123 10.82 -15.98 4.48
CA LEU A 123 10.75 -15.00 5.55
C LEU A 123 9.51 -15.22 6.43
N GLY A 124 8.35 -15.49 5.81
CA GLY A 124 7.12 -15.83 6.52
C GLY A 124 7.27 -17.07 7.41
N LEU A 125 7.98 -18.09 6.94
CA LEU A 125 8.26 -19.29 7.72
C LEU A 125 9.14 -18.98 8.94
N VAL A 126 10.25 -18.27 8.76
CA VAL A 126 11.20 -17.93 9.84
C VAL A 126 10.58 -16.99 10.87
N THR A 127 9.65 -16.13 10.46
CA THR A 127 8.97 -15.17 11.33
C THR A 127 7.63 -15.64 11.88
N ALA A 128 7.25 -16.90 11.63
CA ALA A 128 5.93 -17.46 12.00
C ALA A 128 4.73 -16.66 11.46
N THR A 129 4.89 -15.97 10.32
CA THR A 129 3.84 -15.20 9.63
C THR A 129 3.44 -15.81 8.28
N LEU A 130 3.82 -17.07 8.02
CA LEU A 130 3.62 -17.75 6.73
C LEU A 130 2.17 -17.70 6.23
N LEU A 131 1.18 -17.80 7.13
CA LEU A 131 -0.23 -17.70 6.76
C LEU A 131 -0.54 -16.38 6.04
N TRP A 132 -0.11 -15.24 6.60
CA TRP A 132 -0.35 -13.92 6.02
C TRP A 132 0.38 -13.75 4.69
N VAL A 133 1.60 -14.29 4.60
CA VAL A 133 2.36 -14.33 3.36
C VAL A 133 1.58 -15.08 2.29
N LEU A 134 1.16 -16.32 2.54
CA LEU A 134 0.46 -17.15 1.56
C LEU A 134 -0.87 -16.54 1.13
N LEU A 135 -1.63 -15.95 2.06
CA LEU A 135 -2.86 -15.22 1.75
C LEU A 135 -2.60 -14.05 0.80
N TRP A 136 -1.56 -13.25 1.05
CA TRP A 136 -1.22 -12.13 0.18
C TRP A 136 -0.68 -12.58 -1.19
N GLN A 137 0.13 -13.64 -1.22
CA GLN A 137 0.62 -14.22 -2.47
C GLN A 137 -0.55 -14.72 -3.33
N ALA A 138 -1.48 -15.46 -2.72
CA ALA A 138 -2.69 -15.94 -3.38
C ALA A 138 -3.53 -14.76 -3.90
N ALA A 139 -3.79 -13.75 -3.07
CA ALA A 139 -4.53 -12.55 -3.48
C ALA A 139 -3.86 -11.83 -4.66
N THR A 140 -2.54 -11.67 -4.60
CA THR A 140 -1.74 -11.04 -5.67
C THR A 140 -1.84 -11.83 -6.98
N VAL A 141 -1.74 -13.16 -6.90
CA VAL A 141 -1.85 -14.04 -8.07
C VAL A 141 -3.26 -13.99 -8.65
N VAL A 142 -4.29 -14.10 -7.81
CA VAL A 142 -5.69 -14.03 -8.24
C VAL A 142 -5.96 -12.69 -8.92
N LEU A 143 -5.51 -11.58 -8.35
CA LEU A 143 -5.79 -10.25 -8.91
C LEU A 143 -5.13 -10.03 -10.27
N HIS A 144 -3.84 -10.37 -10.42
CA HIS A 144 -3.07 -9.97 -11.61
C HIS A 144 -2.97 -11.06 -12.69
N PHE A 145 -3.06 -12.34 -12.33
CA PHE A 145 -2.88 -13.44 -13.28
C PHE A 145 -4.16 -14.24 -13.56
N VAL A 146 -5.12 -14.27 -12.64
CA VAL A 146 -6.36 -15.06 -12.80
C VAL A 146 -7.55 -14.18 -13.19
N SER A 147 -7.68 -12.99 -12.59
CA SER A 147 -8.86 -12.16 -12.75
C SER A 147 -8.95 -11.53 -14.13
N ALA A 148 -10.09 -11.70 -14.78
CA ALA A 148 -10.37 -11.02 -16.05
C ALA A 148 -10.58 -9.51 -15.82
N PRO A 149 -10.16 -8.64 -16.77
CA PRO A 149 -10.36 -7.19 -16.65
C PRO A 149 -11.81 -6.75 -16.38
N ARG A 150 -12.79 -7.54 -16.84
CA ARG A 150 -14.23 -7.28 -16.68
C ARG A 150 -14.76 -7.47 -15.25
N ILE A 151 -14.11 -8.29 -14.42
CA ILE A 151 -14.52 -8.57 -13.02
C ILE A 151 -13.70 -7.76 -12.01
N TYR A 152 -12.81 -6.92 -12.49
CA TYR A 152 -11.84 -6.19 -11.66
C TYR A 152 -12.52 -5.33 -10.59
N PHE A 153 -13.62 -4.63 -10.91
CA PHE A 153 -14.38 -3.83 -9.94
C PHE A 153 -14.90 -4.64 -8.73
N ALA A 154 -15.21 -5.93 -8.92
CA ALA A 154 -15.75 -6.79 -7.87
C ALA A 154 -14.64 -7.44 -7.05
N VAL A 155 -13.59 -7.91 -7.74
CA VAL A 155 -12.51 -8.67 -7.11
C VAL A 155 -11.50 -7.77 -6.40
N LYS A 156 -11.15 -6.61 -6.98
CA LYS A 156 -10.13 -5.71 -6.41
C LYS A 156 -10.44 -5.32 -4.96
N PRO A 157 -11.64 -4.78 -4.61
CA PRO A 157 -11.89 -4.31 -3.24
C PRO A 157 -11.77 -5.43 -2.20
N MET A 158 -12.18 -6.65 -2.54
CA MET A 158 -12.10 -7.81 -1.64
C MET A 158 -10.65 -8.25 -1.42
N LEU A 159 -9.85 -8.34 -2.49
CA LEU A 159 -8.45 -8.74 -2.40
C LEU A 159 -7.58 -7.65 -1.76
N MET A 160 -7.91 -6.36 -1.96
CA MET A 160 -7.24 -5.26 -1.27
C MET A 160 -7.59 -5.23 0.22
N GLN A 161 -8.85 -5.55 0.59
CA GLN A 161 -9.22 -5.73 1.99
C GLN A 161 -8.42 -6.85 2.64
N LEU A 162 -8.33 -8.01 1.97
CA LEU A 162 -7.51 -9.12 2.44
C LEU A 162 -6.04 -8.71 2.55
N GLY A 163 -5.52 -7.97 1.57
CA GLY A 163 -4.18 -7.41 1.59
C GLY A 163 -3.91 -6.56 2.83
N ILE A 164 -4.79 -5.60 3.13
CA ILE A 164 -4.64 -4.74 4.32
C ILE A 164 -4.71 -5.57 5.61
N ILE A 165 -5.63 -6.53 5.70
CA ILE A 165 -5.72 -7.41 6.88
C ILE A 165 -4.43 -8.20 7.04
N THR A 166 -3.94 -8.87 5.99
CA THR A 166 -2.69 -9.66 6.06
C THR A 166 -1.50 -8.79 6.43
N GLN A 167 -1.45 -7.55 5.92
CA GLN A 167 -0.38 -6.60 6.18
C GLN A 167 -0.37 -6.14 7.64
N LEU A 168 -1.50 -5.67 8.18
CA LEU A 168 -1.58 -5.16 9.55
C LEU A 168 -1.50 -6.30 10.57
N ALA A 169 -2.10 -7.45 10.28
CA ALA A 169 -2.02 -8.62 11.15
C ALA A 169 -0.59 -9.15 11.25
N ALA A 170 0.14 -9.23 10.13
CA ALA A 170 1.55 -9.60 10.14
C ALA A 170 2.40 -8.57 10.89
N ALA A 171 2.15 -7.27 10.70
CA ALA A 171 2.90 -6.20 11.37
C ALA A 171 2.88 -6.34 12.89
N TRP A 172 1.73 -6.72 13.44
CA TRP A 172 1.55 -7.01 14.87
C TRP A 172 2.14 -8.36 15.26
N GLN A 173 1.86 -9.42 14.49
CA GLN A 173 2.32 -10.79 14.78
C GLN A 173 3.85 -10.91 14.78
N LEU A 174 4.56 -10.09 14.00
CA LEU A 174 6.02 -10.01 14.03
C LEU A 174 6.57 -9.66 15.41
N VAL A 175 5.76 -9.08 16.31
CA VAL A 175 6.13 -8.72 17.68
C VAL A 175 5.51 -9.68 18.69
N ALA A 176 4.20 -9.91 18.60
CA ALA A 176 3.45 -10.72 19.55
C ALA A 176 2.14 -11.24 18.91
N PRO A 177 1.51 -12.31 19.46
CA PRO A 177 0.22 -12.79 18.97
C PRO A 177 -0.85 -11.68 18.89
N LEU A 178 -1.78 -11.84 17.95
CA LEU A 178 -2.88 -10.89 17.74
C LEU A 178 -3.85 -10.93 18.93
N ASP A 179 -3.87 -9.86 19.71
CA ASP A 179 -4.81 -9.64 20.81
C ASP A 179 -6.04 -8.84 20.35
N THR A 180 -6.95 -8.54 21.29
CA THR A 180 -8.16 -7.77 21.00
C THR A 180 -7.83 -6.35 20.50
N THR A 181 -6.78 -5.73 21.04
CA THR A 181 -6.30 -4.42 20.61
C THR A 181 -5.84 -4.48 19.16
N ALA A 182 -5.02 -5.46 18.80
CA ALA A 182 -4.55 -5.69 17.43
C ALA A 182 -5.73 -5.78 16.47
N TRP A 183 -6.72 -6.63 16.78
CA TRP A 183 -7.88 -6.82 15.92
C TRP A 183 -8.75 -5.57 15.78
N ALA A 184 -8.93 -4.80 16.86
CA ALA A 184 -9.65 -3.53 16.78
C ALA A 184 -8.96 -2.57 15.80
N TRP A 185 -7.64 -2.39 15.92
CA TRP A 185 -6.87 -1.52 15.04
C TRP A 185 -6.86 -2.04 13.59
N VAL A 186 -6.62 -3.35 13.39
CA VAL A 186 -6.62 -3.99 12.06
C VAL A 186 -7.97 -3.81 11.35
N LEU A 187 -9.08 -4.09 12.03
CA LEU A 187 -10.40 -4.08 11.41
C LEU A 187 -10.92 -2.65 11.20
N VAL A 188 -10.83 -1.77 12.20
CA VAL A 188 -11.36 -0.41 12.09
C VAL A 188 -10.57 0.40 11.05
N THR A 189 -9.24 0.37 11.12
CA THR A 189 -8.42 1.09 10.13
C THR A 189 -8.46 0.39 8.77
N GLY A 190 -8.39 -0.94 8.76
CA GLY A 190 -8.33 -1.71 7.51
C GLY A 190 -9.61 -1.64 6.71
N VAL A 191 -10.78 -1.72 7.34
CA VAL A 191 -12.07 -1.53 6.65
C VAL A 191 -12.24 -0.06 6.27
N GLY A 192 -12.02 0.86 7.21
CA GLY A 192 -12.24 2.28 7.00
C GLY A 192 -11.46 2.85 5.81
N TYR A 193 -10.15 2.58 5.74
CA TYR A 193 -9.31 3.06 4.65
C TYR A 193 -9.59 2.30 3.34
N ASN A 194 -9.86 0.99 3.36
CA ASN A 194 -10.22 0.25 2.13
C ASN A 194 -11.47 0.81 1.44
N LEU A 195 -12.47 1.26 2.19
CA LEU A 195 -13.67 1.90 1.61
C LEU A 195 -13.31 3.16 0.79
N ALA A 196 -12.32 3.93 1.22
CA ALA A 196 -11.82 5.11 0.50
C ALA A 196 -10.82 4.76 -0.61
N MET A 197 -10.17 3.59 -0.58
CA MET A 197 -9.18 3.17 -1.58
C MET A 197 -9.73 3.14 -3.01
N ILE A 198 -11.04 2.98 -3.19
CA ILE A 198 -11.72 3.01 -4.50
C ILE A 198 -11.37 4.28 -5.30
N TYR A 199 -11.03 5.38 -4.61
CA TYR A 199 -10.55 6.61 -5.25
C TYR A 199 -9.29 6.42 -6.11
N GLU A 200 -8.47 5.41 -5.84
CA GLU A 200 -7.33 5.05 -6.67
C GLU A 200 -7.72 4.89 -8.14
N ASP A 201 -8.88 4.29 -8.40
CA ASP A 201 -9.32 4.04 -9.77
C ASP A 201 -9.64 5.34 -10.51
N VAL A 202 -9.91 6.45 -9.80
CA VAL A 202 -10.16 7.76 -10.42
C VAL A 202 -8.90 8.33 -11.07
N ARG A 203 -7.74 8.15 -10.44
CA ARG A 203 -6.45 8.60 -11.03
C ARG A 203 -5.99 7.72 -12.19
N ASP A 204 -6.43 6.46 -12.21
CA ASP A 204 -5.92 5.43 -13.12
C ASP A 204 -6.88 5.14 -14.30
N MET A 205 -8.01 5.87 -14.40
CA MET A 205 -9.07 5.69 -15.42
C MET A 205 -8.57 5.60 -16.86
N GLU A 206 -7.59 6.40 -17.26
CA GLU A 206 -7.09 6.43 -18.63
C GLU A 206 -6.37 5.11 -18.99
N GLY A 207 -5.45 4.69 -18.12
CA GLY A 207 -4.79 3.39 -18.22
C GLY A 207 -5.76 2.21 -18.16
N ASP A 208 -6.69 2.22 -17.20
CA ASP A 208 -7.69 1.13 -17.06
C ASP A 208 -8.56 1.00 -18.32
N ARG A 209 -8.98 2.12 -18.92
CA ARG A 209 -9.74 2.13 -20.16
C ARG A 209 -8.94 1.51 -21.32
N SER A 210 -7.64 1.81 -21.39
CA SER A 210 -6.78 1.34 -22.50
C SER A 210 -6.62 -0.19 -22.56
N ILE A 211 -6.82 -0.89 -21.43
CA ILE A 211 -6.72 -2.35 -21.35
C ILE A 211 -8.08 -3.04 -21.12
N GLY A 212 -9.18 -2.30 -21.23
CA GLY A 212 -10.54 -2.85 -21.08
C GLY A 212 -10.92 -3.27 -19.66
N ARG A 213 -10.27 -2.70 -18.62
CA ARG A 213 -10.70 -2.90 -17.23
C ARG A 213 -12.04 -2.23 -16.98
N ARG A 214 -12.86 -2.87 -16.15
CA ARG A 214 -14.05 -2.25 -15.56
C ARG A 214 -13.72 -1.89 -14.12
N THR A 215 -13.50 -0.61 -13.87
CA THR A 215 -13.39 0.00 -12.52
C THR A 215 -14.64 0.82 -12.22
N LEU A 216 -14.93 1.06 -10.94
CA LEU A 216 -16.13 1.81 -10.54
C LEU A 216 -16.24 3.18 -11.23
N PRO A 217 -15.19 4.03 -11.29
CA PRO A 217 -15.30 5.32 -11.97
C PRO A 217 -15.46 5.22 -13.49
N LEU A 218 -15.11 4.10 -14.13
CA LEU A 218 -15.43 3.85 -15.54
C LEU A 218 -16.87 3.40 -15.77
N ILE A 219 -17.54 2.84 -14.76
CA ILE A 219 -18.93 2.37 -14.83
C ILE A 219 -19.91 3.50 -14.51
N VAL A 220 -19.73 4.19 -13.38
CA VAL A 220 -20.67 5.21 -12.88
C VAL A 220 -20.18 6.65 -13.05
N GLY A 221 -19.00 6.83 -13.67
CA GLY A 221 -18.31 8.11 -13.76
C GLY A 221 -17.51 8.44 -12.50
N HIS A 222 -16.62 9.42 -12.61
CA HIS A 222 -15.73 9.77 -11.49
C HIS A 222 -16.44 10.52 -10.35
N TRP A 223 -17.56 11.20 -10.62
CA TRP A 223 -18.23 12.05 -9.63
C TRP A 223 -18.83 11.27 -8.45
N PRO A 224 -19.61 10.18 -8.65
CA PRO A 224 -20.08 9.36 -7.54
C PRO A 224 -18.95 8.80 -6.68
N VAL A 225 -17.83 8.41 -7.29
CA VAL A 225 -16.65 7.89 -6.58
C VAL A 225 -15.97 8.99 -5.75
N ARG A 226 -15.90 10.22 -6.26
CA ARG A 226 -15.39 11.38 -5.50
C ARG A 226 -16.27 11.71 -4.29
N ILE A 227 -17.60 11.70 -4.46
CA ILE A 227 -18.56 11.95 -3.38
C ILE A 227 -18.43 10.85 -2.31
N TRP A 228 -18.37 9.58 -2.74
CA TRP A 228 -18.14 8.45 -1.85
C TRP A 228 -16.84 8.60 -1.05
N PHE A 229 -15.72 8.87 -1.74
CA PHE A 229 -14.43 9.10 -1.09
C PHE A 229 -14.52 10.24 -0.07
N ALA A 230 -15.09 11.38 -0.44
CA ALA A 230 -15.23 12.51 0.47
C ALA A 230 -16.10 12.17 1.69
N ALA A 231 -17.20 11.43 1.50
CA ALA A 231 -18.07 11.00 2.59
C ALA A 231 -17.33 10.06 3.56
N VAL A 232 -16.65 9.03 3.04
CA VAL A 232 -15.86 8.10 3.86
C VAL A 232 -14.75 8.84 4.61
N MET A 233 -13.96 9.66 3.91
CA MET A 233 -12.88 10.43 4.52
C MET A 233 -13.38 11.45 5.55
N THR A 234 -14.60 11.96 5.42
CA THR A 234 -15.20 12.86 6.43
C THR A 234 -15.64 12.10 7.68
N ALA A 235 -16.25 10.92 7.51
CA ALA A 235 -16.79 10.11 8.60
C ALA A 235 -15.72 9.28 9.34
N LEU A 236 -14.67 8.85 8.63
CA LEU A 236 -13.66 7.92 9.16
C LEU A 236 -12.96 8.43 10.44
N PRO A 237 -12.53 9.70 10.56
CA PRO A 237 -11.95 10.22 11.81
C PRO A 237 -12.88 10.11 13.02
N LEU A 238 -14.20 10.23 12.81
CA LEU A 238 -15.18 10.08 13.89
C LEU A 238 -15.26 8.63 14.36
N ALA A 239 -15.25 7.68 13.43
CA ALA A 239 -15.20 6.25 13.74
C ALA A 239 -13.89 5.88 14.44
N LEU A 240 -12.74 6.37 13.96
CA LEU A 240 -11.45 6.15 14.59
C LEU A 240 -11.41 6.71 16.01
N HIS A 241 -11.94 7.92 16.21
CA HIS A 241 -12.02 8.52 17.54
C HIS A 241 -12.89 7.66 18.47
N HIS A 242 -14.09 7.30 18.05
CA HIS A 242 -15.03 6.56 18.89
C HIS A 242 -14.54 5.15 19.24
N TRP A 243 -13.98 4.42 18.26
CA TRP A 243 -13.64 3.01 18.43
C TRP A 243 -12.21 2.76 18.89
N LEU A 244 -11.25 3.67 18.60
CA LEU A 244 -9.83 3.45 18.91
C LEU A 244 -9.24 4.50 19.84
N PHE A 245 -9.53 5.80 19.64
CA PHE A 245 -8.78 6.85 20.35
C PHE A 245 -9.40 7.21 21.71
N ALA A 246 -10.71 7.43 21.76
CA ALA A 246 -11.42 7.79 22.98
C ALA A 246 -11.41 6.68 24.05
N PRO A 247 -11.48 5.39 23.69
CA PRO A 247 -11.34 4.31 24.67
C PRO A 247 -9.91 4.13 25.22
N SER A 248 -8.93 4.84 24.70
CA SER A 248 -7.53 4.69 25.13
C SER A 248 -7.30 5.32 26.51
N ASN A 249 -6.35 4.78 27.27
CA ASN A 249 -5.96 5.31 28.59
C ASN A 249 -4.97 6.50 28.50
N ALA A 250 -4.75 7.02 27.30
CA ALA A 250 -3.82 8.12 27.08
C ALA A 250 -4.36 9.45 27.62
N ARG A 251 -3.47 10.43 27.76
CA ARG A 251 -3.84 11.77 28.24
C ARG A 251 -4.86 12.40 27.27
N PRO A 252 -5.90 13.11 27.75
CA PRO A 252 -6.89 13.75 26.88
C PRO A 252 -6.29 14.66 25.81
N ALA A 253 -5.19 15.37 26.12
CA ALA A 253 -4.47 16.20 25.17
C ALA A 253 -3.86 15.41 23.99
N LEU A 254 -3.37 14.19 24.24
CA LEU A 254 -2.82 13.31 23.19
C LEU A 254 -3.95 12.74 22.32
N ILE A 255 -5.06 12.31 22.94
CA ILE A 255 -6.26 11.86 22.22
C ILE A 255 -6.78 12.98 21.31
N ALA A 256 -6.87 14.21 21.82
CA ALA A 256 -7.27 15.37 21.04
C ALA A 256 -6.29 15.67 19.90
N ALA A 257 -4.97 15.64 20.15
CA ALA A 257 -3.95 15.88 19.14
C ALA A 257 -4.01 14.86 18.00
N CYS A 258 -4.12 13.56 18.32
CA CYS A 258 -4.29 12.49 17.32
C CYS A 258 -5.59 12.68 16.52
N THR A 259 -6.69 12.96 17.21
CA THR A 259 -8.01 13.17 16.58
C THR A 259 -7.99 14.35 15.62
N LEU A 260 -7.45 15.50 16.04
CA LEU A 260 -7.36 16.72 15.21
C LEU A 260 -6.44 16.52 14.01
N THR A 261 -5.30 15.84 14.20
CA THR A 261 -4.34 15.58 13.12
C THR A 261 -4.96 14.67 12.05
N VAL A 262 -5.52 13.54 12.47
CA VAL A 262 -6.18 12.59 11.57
C VAL A 262 -7.38 13.24 10.88
N THR A 263 -8.20 14.00 11.61
CA THR A 263 -9.34 14.73 11.04
C THR A 263 -8.89 15.73 9.97
N GLY A 264 -7.90 16.56 10.28
CA GLY A 264 -7.38 17.57 9.35
C GLY A 264 -6.86 16.96 8.06
N MET A 265 -6.08 15.87 8.15
CA MET A 265 -5.57 15.18 6.96
C MET A 265 -6.67 14.54 6.12
N ASN A 266 -7.62 13.85 6.76
CA ASN A 266 -8.69 13.17 6.06
C ASN A 266 -9.65 14.16 5.39
N TRP A 267 -10.05 15.23 6.09
CA TRP A 267 -10.93 16.26 5.56
C TRP A 267 -10.26 17.08 4.46
N TYR A 268 -8.95 17.35 4.58
CA TYR A 268 -8.20 18.00 3.50
C TYR A 268 -8.19 17.13 2.24
N ALA A 269 -7.94 15.83 2.36
CA ALA A 269 -8.03 14.91 1.21
C ALA A 269 -9.45 14.88 0.61
N ALA A 270 -10.49 14.83 1.45
CA ALA A 270 -11.89 14.88 1.04
C ALA A 270 -12.21 16.14 0.23
N LEU A 271 -11.90 17.33 0.77
CA LEU A 271 -12.12 18.61 0.09
C LEU A 271 -11.38 18.66 -1.26
N ARG A 272 -10.11 18.26 -1.26
CA ARG A 272 -9.27 18.31 -2.46
C ARG A 272 -9.80 17.42 -3.58
N SER A 273 -10.39 16.27 -3.22
CA SER A 273 -11.02 15.32 -4.14
C SER A 273 -12.22 15.90 -4.90
N LEU A 274 -12.91 16.88 -4.30
CA LEU A 274 -14.09 17.53 -4.86
C LEU A 274 -13.74 18.79 -5.66
N VAL A 275 -12.77 19.57 -5.17
CA VAL A 275 -12.45 20.89 -5.72
C VAL A 275 -11.48 20.81 -6.91
N ILE A 276 -10.39 20.04 -6.80
CA ILE A 276 -9.31 20.06 -7.80
C ILE A 276 -9.36 18.78 -8.66
N ARG A 277 -9.68 18.94 -9.94
CA ARG A 277 -10.01 17.82 -10.84
C ARG A 277 -9.04 17.74 -12.02
N ASN A 278 -7.94 17.02 -11.83
CA ASN A 278 -7.03 16.60 -12.90
C ASN A 278 -6.16 15.42 -12.43
N ALA A 279 -5.55 14.69 -13.36
CA ALA A 279 -4.75 13.50 -13.06
C ALA A 279 -3.61 13.74 -12.06
N ARG A 280 -2.97 14.92 -12.09
CA ARG A 280 -1.94 15.28 -11.09
C ARG A 280 -2.55 15.48 -9.71
N ALA A 281 -3.67 16.19 -9.64
CA ALA A 281 -4.39 16.41 -8.40
C ALA A 281 -4.88 15.10 -7.78
N ASP A 282 -5.44 14.19 -8.58
CA ASP A 282 -5.93 12.90 -8.10
C ASP A 282 -4.81 12.01 -7.57
N ARG A 283 -3.65 12.00 -8.24
CA ARG A 283 -2.44 11.34 -7.71
C ARG A 283 -2.03 11.89 -6.35
N ILE A 284 -2.02 13.21 -6.17
CA ILE A 284 -1.68 13.84 -4.89
C ILE A 284 -2.73 13.49 -3.82
N THR A 285 -4.02 13.57 -4.15
CA THR A 285 -5.10 13.24 -3.21
C THR A 285 -5.01 11.79 -2.74
N TYR A 286 -4.68 10.85 -3.64
CA TYR A 286 -4.42 9.46 -3.26
C TYR A 286 -3.20 9.31 -2.33
N GLN A 287 -2.12 10.05 -2.57
CA GLN A 287 -0.96 10.04 -1.65
C GLN A 287 -1.33 10.61 -0.27
N LEU A 288 -2.13 11.68 -0.21
CA LEU A 288 -2.61 12.25 1.05
C LEU A 288 -3.47 11.24 1.84
N TYR A 289 -4.33 10.49 1.15
CA TYR A 289 -5.07 9.37 1.73
C TYR A 289 -4.12 8.31 2.31
N GLY A 290 -3.09 7.90 1.56
CA GLY A 290 -2.11 6.91 2.03
C GLY A 290 -1.28 7.41 3.23
N LEU A 291 -0.95 8.70 3.25
CA LEU A 291 -0.29 9.32 4.40
C LEU A 291 -1.21 9.41 5.62
N ALA A 292 -2.49 9.73 5.43
CA ALA A 292 -3.49 9.76 6.51
C ALA A 292 -3.66 8.37 7.15
N PHE A 293 -3.61 7.30 6.33
CA PHE A 293 -3.60 5.93 6.83
C PHE A 293 -2.39 5.66 7.74
N GLY A 294 -1.18 5.97 7.27
CA GLY A 294 0.04 5.81 8.07
C GLY A 294 0.03 6.63 9.35
N VAL A 295 -0.41 7.88 9.29
CA VAL A 295 -0.55 8.75 10.48
C VAL A 295 -1.55 8.18 11.48
N THR A 296 -2.68 7.67 11.00
CA THR A 296 -3.66 6.99 11.85
C THR A 296 -3.02 5.84 12.62
N LEU A 297 -2.27 4.97 11.95
CA LEU A 297 -1.57 3.86 12.61
C LEU A 297 -0.55 4.37 13.64
N THR A 298 0.23 5.41 13.30
CA THR A 298 1.25 5.97 14.22
C THR A 298 0.65 6.60 15.47
N CYS A 299 -0.63 6.99 15.46
CA CYS A 299 -1.29 7.44 16.69
C CYS A 299 -1.24 6.36 17.78
N GLY A 300 -1.18 5.08 17.41
CA GLY A 300 -1.01 3.98 18.36
C GLY A 300 0.26 4.07 19.21
N LEU A 301 1.30 4.79 18.77
CA LEU A 301 2.54 4.97 19.54
C LEU A 301 2.34 5.75 20.85
N VAL A 302 1.27 6.54 20.93
CA VAL A 302 0.96 7.38 22.10
C VAL A 302 -0.40 7.06 22.72
N LEU A 303 -1.20 6.23 22.04
CA LEU A 303 -2.54 5.84 22.48
C LEU A 303 -2.55 4.43 23.09
N LEU A 304 -1.60 3.56 22.75
CA LEU A 304 -1.41 2.24 23.36
C LEU A 304 -0.23 2.28 24.32
#